data_AF-A0A7S0AZ14-F1
#
_entry.id   AF-A0A7S0AZ14-F1
#
_cell.length_a   1.000
_cell.length_b   1.000
_cell.length_c   1.000
_cell.angle_alpha   90.00
_cell.angle_beta   90.00
_cell.angle_gamma   90.00
#
_symmetry.space_group_name_H-M   'P 1'
#
loop_
_entity.id
_entity.type
_entity.pdbx_description
1 polymer ?
#
loop_
_entity_poly.entity_id
_entity_poly.type
_entity_poly.pdbx_seq_one_letter_code
_entity_poly.pdbx_strand_id
1 'polypeptide(L)'
;NNIVGVVGVAQDVTEAAQHDRAVAAMANELRQLVDTANAPIFGIDVNGDVNEWNNKTAEITGYTKEEAWNKPLVSTFIVASLRQSVQEVLDNALQGRETSNYEL
;
A
#
# COMPACT_ATOMS: atom_id res chain seq x y z
N ASN A 1 34.39 -31.33 38.16
CA ASN A 1 34.64 -30.01 37.55
C ASN A 1 33.38 -29.18 37.75
N ASN A 2 33.45 -28.18 38.62
CA ASN A 2 32.30 -27.43 39.13
C ASN A 2 31.95 -26.26 38.21
N ILE A 3 30.67 -26.06 37.95
CA ILE A 3 30.16 -24.86 37.27
C ILE A 3 30.44 -23.66 38.19
N VAL A 4 31.12 -22.63 37.66
CA VAL A 4 31.59 -21.43 38.40
C VAL A 4 30.68 -20.21 38.26
N GLY A 5 29.51 -20.35 37.63
CA GLY A 5 28.44 -19.34 37.68
C GLY A 5 27.67 -19.17 36.37
N VAL A 6 26.47 -18.59 36.49
CA VAL A 6 25.65 -18.12 35.36
C VAL A 6 25.39 -16.62 35.55
N VAL A 7 25.49 -15.84 34.49
CA VAL A 7 25.09 -14.42 34.48
C VAL A 7 23.87 -14.31 33.57
N GLY A 8 22.78 -13.78 34.12
CA GLY A 8 21.59 -13.40 33.36
C GLY A 8 21.44 -11.89 33.32
N VAL A 9 21.31 -11.33 32.12
CA VAL A 9 20.91 -9.93 31.93
C VAL A 9 19.43 -9.92 31.54
N ALA A 10 18.61 -9.24 32.33
CA ALA A 10 17.21 -8.99 31.99
C ALA A 10 17.06 -7.50 31.68
N GLN A 11 16.62 -7.19 30.47
CA GLN A 11 16.26 -5.83 30.08
C GLN A 11 14.74 -5.74 30.01
N ASP A 12 14.18 -4.72 30.66
CA ASP A 12 12.75 -4.42 30.51
C ASP A 12 12.51 -3.85 29.11
N VAL A 13 11.75 -4.58 28.30
CA VAL A 13 11.37 -4.22 26.93
C VAL A 13 9.85 -4.00 26.82
N THR A 14 9.15 -3.88 27.94
CA THR A 14 7.68 -3.84 27.98
C THR A 14 7.14 -2.64 27.21
N GLU A 15 7.69 -1.45 27.43
CA GLU A 15 7.25 -0.22 26.75
C GLU A 15 7.51 -0.28 25.24
N ALA A 16 8.70 -0.72 24.82
CA ALA A 16 9.04 -0.87 23.41
C ALA A 16 8.10 -1.88 22.72
N ALA A 17 7.88 -3.03 23.35
CA ALA A 17 6.99 -4.05 22.82
C ALA A 17 5.51 -3.59 22.77
N GLN A 18 5.07 -2.76 23.71
CA GLN A 18 3.73 -2.16 23.67
C GLN A 18 3.58 -1.16 22.53
N HIS A 19 4.59 -0.32 22.32
CA HIS A 19 4.61 0.64 21.23
C HIS A 19 4.57 -0.06 19.86
N ASP A 20 5.44 -1.06 19.65
CA ASP A 20 5.49 -1.84 18.41
C ASP A 20 4.15 -2.52 18.11
N ARG A 21 3.49 -3.08 19.14
CA ARG A 21 2.15 -3.69 18.99
C ARG A 21 1.09 -2.66 18.63
N ALA A 22 1.12 -1.47 19.24
CA ALA A 22 0.16 -0.41 18.94
C ALA A 22 0.30 0.07 17.49
N VAL A 23 1.53 0.28 17.02
CA VAL A 23 1.81 0.65 15.63
C VAL A 23 1.34 -0.44 14.67
N ALA A 24 1.64 -1.71 14.95
CA ALA A 24 1.21 -2.84 14.12
C ALA A 24 -0.32 -2.98 14.08
N ALA A 25 -1.01 -2.75 15.20
CA ALA A 25 -2.46 -2.78 15.27
C ALA A 25 -3.08 -1.68 14.41
N MET A 26 -2.59 -0.44 14.52
CA MET A 26 -3.05 0.69 13.70
C MET A 26 -2.80 0.45 12.20
N ALA A 27 -1.64 -0.08 11.83
CA ALA A 27 -1.33 -0.40 10.44
C ALA A 27 -2.28 -1.48 9.87
N ASN A 28 -2.61 -2.50 10.68
CA ASN A 28 -3.57 -3.53 10.30
C ASN A 28 -4.99 -2.97 10.14
N GLU A 29 -5.43 -2.10 11.05
CA GLU A 29 -6.74 -1.44 10.94
C GLU A 29 -6.83 -0.60 9.66
N LEU A 30 -5.83 0.24 9.38
CA LEU A 30 -5.79 1.05 8.16
C LEU A 30 -5.82 0.18 6.90
N ARG A 31 -5.03 -0.88 6.87
CA ARG A 31 -5.02 -1.83 5.75
C ARG A 31 -6.39 -2.50 5.58
N GLN A 32 -7.02 -2.92 6.68
CA GLN A 32 -8.35 -3.52 6.62
C GLN A 32 -9.40 -2.55 6.07
N LEU A 33 -9.33 -1.26 6.43
CA LEU A 33 -10.23 -0.24 5.88
C LEU A 33 -10.06 -0.09 4.37
N VAL A 34 -8.82 -0.07 3.87
CA VAL A 34 -8.53 0.00 2.42
C VAL A 34 -9.02 -1.27 1.72
N ASP A 35 -8.72 -2.43 2.28
CA ASP A 35 -9.05 -3.76 1.71
C ASP A 35 -10.56 -4.03 1.70
N THR A 36 -11.33 -3.43 2.62
CA THR A 36 -12.79 -3.60 2.72
C THR A 36 -13.58 -2.46 2.11
N ALA A 37 -12.92 -1.46 1.52
CA ALA A 37 -13.59 -0.36 0.85
C ALA A 37 -14.41 -0.88 -0.35
N ASN A 38 -15.65 -0.39 -0.47
CA ASN A 38 -16.54 -0.73 -1.59
C ASN A 38 -16.19 0.01 -2.90
N ALA A 39 -15.10 0.78 -2.91
CA ALA A 39 -14.60 1.49 -4.07
C ALA A 39 -13.20 0.96 -4.46
N PRO A 40 -12.85 0.94 -5.75
CA PRO A 40 -11.49 0.64 -6.20
C PRO A 40 -10.51 1.64 -5.59
N ILE A 41 -9.51 1.11 -4.90
CA ILE A 41 -8.37 1.88 -4.41
C ILE A 41 -7.11 1.26 -5.00
N PHE A 42 -6.31 2.11 -5.62
CA PHE A 42 -4.98 1.77 -6.11
C PHE A 42 -4.05 2.97 -5.94
N GLY A 43 -2.77 2.68 -5.82
CA GLY A 43 -1.71 3.67 -5.64
C GLY A 43 -0.58 3.42 -6.63
N ILE A 44 0.13 4.49 -6.96
CA ILE A 44 1.33 4.43 -7.80
C ILE A 44 2.51 5.09 -7.08
N ASP A 45 3.72 4.71 -7.46
CA ASP A 45 4.95 5.40 -7.08
C ASP A 45 5.26 6.58 -8.01
N VAL A 46 6.42 7.21 -7.81
CA VAL A 46 6.90 8.34 -8.64
C VAL A 46 7.19 7.97 -10.09
N ASN A 47 7.33 6.68 -10.40
CA ASN A 47 7.55 6.16 -11.75
C ASN A 47 6.23 5.77 -12.43
N GLY A 48 5.11 5.83 -11.72
CA GLY A 48 3.80 5.39 -12.20
C GLY A 48 3.54 3.90 -12.03
N ASP A 49 4.38 3.21 -11.24
CA ASP A 49 4.26 1.79 -10.97
C ASP A 49 3.36 1.54 -9.76
N VAL A 50 2.50 0.52 -9.84
CA VAL A 50 1.52 0.22 -8.80
C VAL A 50 2.20 -0.20 -7.49
N ASN A 51 1.84 0.48 -6.40
CA ASN A 51 2.29 0.17 -5.03
C ASN A 51 1.14 -0.08 -4.04
N GLU A 52 -0.12 0.12 -4.46
CA GLU A 52 -1.29 -0.21 -3.67
C GLU A 52 -2.41 -0.75 -4.58
N TRP A 53 -3.13 -1.76 -4.10
CA TRP A 53 -4.18 -2.45 -4.86
C TRP A 53 -5.13 -3.15 -3.90
N ASN A 54 -6.31 -2.57 -3.68
CA ASN A 54 -7.29 -3.15 -2.78
C ASN A 54 -8.11 -4.28 -3.42
N ASN A 55 -8.85 -5.02 -2.60
CA ASN A 55 -9.68 -6.14 -3.05
C ASN A 55 -10.72 -5.72 -4.11
N LYS A 56 -11.29 -4.52 -3.99
CA LYS A 56 -12.29 -4.05 -4.95
C LYS A 56 -11.68 -3.77 -6.32
N THR A 57 -10.46 -3.23 -6.38
CA THR A 57 -9.73 -3.07 -7.65
C THR A 57 -9.43 -4.43 -8.26
N ALA A 58 -9.00 -5.41 -7.47
CA ALA A 58 -8.75 -6.76 -7.96
C ALA A 58 -10.02 -7.42 -8.51
N GLU A 59 -11.15 -7.28 -7.84
CA GLU A 59 -12.44 -7.80 -8.29
C GLU A 59 -12.89 -7.20 -9.63
N ILE A 60 -12.75 -5.88 -9.81
CA ILE A 60 -13.20 -5.19 -11.01
C ILE A 60 -12.26 -5.42 -12.21
N THR A 61 -10.95 -5.38 -11.97
CA THR A 61 -9.94 -5.49 -13.03
C THR A 61 -9.61 -6.95 -13.38
N GLY A 62 -9.84 -7.88 -12.46
CA GLY A 62 -9.48 -9.29 -12.59
C GLY A 62 -8.02 -9.61 -12.24
N TYR A 63 -7.21 -8.62 -11.84
CA TYR A 63 -5.80 -8.80 -11.49
C TYR A 63 -5.58 -8.78 -9.98
N THR A 64 -4.81 -9.73 -9.46
CA THR A 64 -4.46 -9.72 -8.04
C THR A 64 -3.46 -8.61 -7.71
N LYS A 65 -3.34 -8.28 -6.42
CA LYS A 65 -2.34 -7.30 -5.95
C LYS A 65 -0.93 -7.70 -6.36
N GLU A 66 -0.59 -8.98 -6.29
CA GLU A 66 0.71 -9.52 -6.66
C GLU A 66 0.97 -9.40 -8.16
N GLU A 67 -0.07 -9.56 -8.99
CA GLU A 67 0.03 -9.38 -10.44
C GLU A 67 0.15 -7.91 -10.83
N ALA A 68 -0.45 -7.01 -10.05
CA ALA A 68 -0.40 -5.57 -10.28
C ALA A 68 0.89 -4.93 -9.76
N TRP A 69 1.50 -5.49 -8.71
CA TRP A 69 2.64 -4.93 -8.01
C TRP A 69 3.82 -4.58 -8.94
N ASN A 70 4.37 -3.36 -8.79
CA ASN A 70 5.48 -2.83 -9.59
C ASN A 70 5.24 -2.87 -11.12
N LYS A 71 3.98 -2.85 -11.56
CA LYS A 71 3.64 -2.71 -12.97
C LYS A 71 3.18 -1.30 -13.28
N PRO A 72 3.45 -0.77 -14.48
CA PRO A 72 3.00 0.56 -14.82
C PRO A 72 1.48 0.56 -15.00
N LEU A 73 0.79 1.41 -14.24
CA LEU A 73 -0.67 1.43 -14.15
C LEU A 73 -1.32 1.67 -15.53
N VAL A 74 -0.89 2.75 -16.20
CA VAL A 74 -1.51 3.25 -17.43
C VAL A 74 -1.29 2.30 -18.61
N SER A 75 -0.08 1.77 -18.79
CA SER A 75 0.20 0.89 -19.91
C SER A 75 -0.45 -0.48 -19.77
N THR A 76 -0.61 -0.97 -18.52
CA THR A 76 -1.00 -2.34 -18.24
C THR A 76 -2.51 -2.49 -18.04
N PHE A 77 -3.11 -1.62 -17.24
CA PHE A 77 -4.49 -1.81 -16.74
C PHE A 77 -5.50 -0.83 -17.36
N ILE A 78 -5.04 0.25 -17.98
CA ILE A 78 -5.91 1.26 -18.59
C ILE A 78 -6.09 0.99 -20.09
N VAL A 79 -7.35 1.06 -20.54
CA VAL A 79 -7.72 0.91 -21.95
C VAL A 79 -7.09 1.99 -22.80
N ALA A 80 -6.66 1.64 -24.02
CA ALA A 80 -5.87 2.51 -24.89
C ALA A 80 -6.49 3.90 -25.12
N SER A 81 -7.82 3.99 -25.21
CA SER A 81 -8.55 5.25 -25.40
C SER A 81 -8.45 6.22 -24.21
N LEU A 82 -8.25 5.70 -22.99
CA LEU A 82 -8.18 6.49 -21.76
C LEU A 82 -6.75 6.73 -21.29
N ARG A 83 -5.75 6.07 -21.89
CA ARG A 83 -4.35 6.15 -21.43
C ARG A 83 -3.82 7.57 -21.39
N GLN A 84 -4.06 8.37 -22.43
CA GLN A 84 -3.58 9.75 -22.47
C GLN A 84 -4.21 10.59 -21.36
N SER A 85 -5.54 10.52 -21.22
CA SER A 85 -6.26 11.28 -20.18
C SER A 85 -5.82 10.88 -18.77
N VAL A 86 -5.67 9.57 -18.52
CA VAL A 86 -5.20 9.09 -17.21
C VAL A 86 -3.74 9.49 -16.98
N GLN A 87 -2.86 9.39 -17.98
CA GLN A 87 -1.47 9.82 -17.84
C GLN A 87 -1.37 11.30 -17.49
N GLU A 88 -2.12 12.17 -18.17
CA GLU A 88 -2.15 13.61 -17.89
C GLU A 88 -2.63 13.90 -16.46
N VAL A 89 -3.62 13.16 -15.97
CA VAL A 89 -4.09 13.26 -14.58
C VAL A 89 -2.97 12.86 -13.60
N LEU A 90 -2.32 11.73 -13.83
CA LEU A 90 -1.23 11.26 -12.95
C LEU A 90 -0.03 12.20 -12.96
N ASP A 91 0.37 12.72 -14.12
CA ASP A 91 1.49 13.65 -14.26
C ASP A 91 1.23 14.96 -13.50
N ASN A 92 -0.02 15.44 -13.52
CA ASN A 92 -0.43 16.61 -12.74
C ASN A 92 -0.43 16.31 -11.24
N ALA A 93 -0.96 15.15 -10.83
CA ALA A 93 -0.97 14.73 -9.43
C ALA A 93 0.46 14.59 -8.85
N LEU A 94 1.40 14.01 -9.62
CA LEU A 94 2.82 13.92 -9.25
C LEU A 94 3.50 15.29 -9.10
N GLN A 95 3.01 16.32 -9.80
CA GLN A 95 3.45 17.71 -9.65
C GLN A 95 2.76 18.44 -8.49
N GLY A 96 1.94 17.74 -7.69
CA GLY A 96 1.17 18.33 -6.58
C GLY A 96 0.01 19.20 -7.04
N ARG A 97 -0.39 19.12 -8.31
CA ARG A 97 -1.61 19.78 -8.81
C ARG A 97 -2.76 18.83 -8.58
N GLU A 98 -3.69 19.23 -7.71
CA GLU A 98 -4.89 18.48 -7.43
C GLU A 98 -5.69 18.30 -8.74
N THR A 99 -5.91 17.06 -9.13
CA THR A 99 -6.71 16.71 -10.30
C THR A 99 -8.12 16.38 -9.83
N SER A 100 -9.11 17.15 -10.28
CA SER A 100 -10.51 16.95 -9.93
C SER A 100 -10.97 15.51 -10.21
N ASN A 101 -11.85 15.02 -9.34
CA ASN A 101 -12.47 13.70 -9.39
C ASN A 101 -12.99 13.41 -10.81
N TYR A 102 -12.39 12.45 -11.50
CA TYR A 102 -12.81 12.04 -12.84
C TYR A 102 -14.03 11.13 -12.68
N GLU A 103 -15.24 11.69 -12.80
CA GLU A 103 -16.44 10.89 -12.95
C GLU A 103 -16.53 10.40 -14.39
N LEU A 104 -16.50 9.06 -14.57
CA LEU A 104 -16.75 8.37 -15.84
C LEU A 104 -18.25 8.35 -16.17
#